data_AF-A0A2E0YBV5-F1
#
_entry.id   AF-A0A2E0YBV5-F1
#
_cell.length_a   1.000
_cell.length_b   1.000
_cell.length_c   1.000
_cell.angle_alpha   90.00
_cell.angle_beta   90.00
_cell.angle_gamma   90.00
#
_symmetry.space_group_name_H-M   'P 1'
#
loop_
_entity.id
_entity.type
_entity.pdbx_description
1 polymer ?
#
loop_
_entity_poly.entity_id
_entity_poly.type
_entity_poly.pdbx_seq_one_letter_code
_entity_poly.pdbx_strand_id
1 'polypeptide(L)'
;FLENYVPARPMFTIEMNGLQRSDLSMIVQGLDTSQARDVSLNAVYNTSTDGIIPRFSIDMVYDLGESVELIDIKQVSHVEKIRTDIVMFGVPRSAEISSSIGDVLIVDLFVPIEYRLSSNSIDSLFLQQLRYVEDRWWPSTVFMRDLPSEMHLAAEPSTEFNINEITSFQGMFTLDYSSNSDRMDLFLESKGKSQNVQGDNLMIAENLPDRFLLDTTDDWGATISASGKGVERIYIKRTNAPAVPGVNMKSAEMIGENLKGVTIHMPTVLGVPVVILDDITSGRIVATADVDVEFAGVGIEGRGVLMDAQFTGIIPTSSSMGVNGVVTDLSLIGSLTGGTVKTTHIMAGEPVSSAIATLLATVMS
;
A
#
# COMPACT_ATOMS: atom_id res chain seq x y z
N PHE A 1 -35.02 -6.28 -5.40
CA PHE A 1 -35.58 -7.14 -4.34
C PHE A 1 -36.37 -8.25 -5.00
N LEU A 2 -36.15 -9.49 -4.59
CA LEU A 2 -36.86 -10.68 -5.06
C LEU A 2 -37.33 -11.45 -3.82
N GLU A 3 -38.63 -11.69 -3.69
CA GLU A 3 -39.22 -12.46 -2.60
C GLU A 3 -39.30 -13.95 -2.94
N ASN A 4 -39.01 -14.83 -1.98
CA ASN A 4 -39.09 -16.30 -2.12
C ASN A 4 -38.40 -16.82 -3.40
N TYR A 5 -37.28 -16.20 -3.78
CA TYR A 5 -36.53 -16.54 -4.98
C TYR A 5 -35.88 -17.91 -4.82
N VAL A 6 -36.12 -18.80 -5.79
CA VAL A 6 -35.41 -20.07 -5.94
C VAL A 6 -34.52 -19.96 -7.18
N PRO A 7 -33.18 -19.95 -7.01
CA PRO A 7 -32.25 -19.87 -8.14
C PRO A 7 -32.41 -21.07 -9.09
N ALA A 8 -32.64 -20.80 -10.38
CA ALA A 8 -32.68 -21.85 -11.42
C ALA A 8 -31.28 -22.37 -11.80
N ARG A 9 -30.24 -21.63 -11.39
CA ARG A 9 -28.82 -21.88 -11.64
C ARG A 9 -28.05 -21.45 -10.37
N PRO A 10 -26.87 -22.02 -10.11
CA PRO A 10 -26.02 -21.59 -9.00
C PRO A 10 -25.35 -20.23 -9.23
N MET A 11 -25.80 -19.47 -10.23
CA MET A 11 -25.30 -18.15 -10.57
C MET A 11 -26.40 -17.28 -11.18
N PHE A 12 -26.26 -15.97 -11.03
CA PHE A 12 -26.97 -14.99 -11.87
C PHE A 12 -26.01 -13.90 -12.33
N THR A 13 -26.42 -13.21 -13.40
CA THR A 13 -25.68 -12.09 -13.98
C THR A 13 -26.61 -10.90 -14.13
N ILE A 14 -26.11 -9.71 -13.79
CA ILE A 14 -26.70 -8.42 -14.14
C ILE A 14 -25.78 -7.77 -15.17
N GLU A 15 -26.29 -7.49 -16.36
CA GLU A 15 -25.54 -6.82 -17.43
C GLU A 15 -26.23 -5.51 -17.83
N MET A 16 -25.44 -4.46 -17.96
CA MET A 16 -25.85 -3.14 -18.43
C MET A 16 -24.87 -2.71 -19.51
N ASN A 17 -25.29 -2.75 -20.77
CA ASN A 17 -24.43 -2.45 -21.91
C ASN A 17 -24.76 -1.07 -22.50
N GLY A 18 -23.73 -0.24 -22.69
CA GLY A 18 -23.81 1.06 -23.35
C GLY A 18 -24.46 2.19 -22.55
N LEU A 19 -24.80 1.99 -21.27
CA LEU A 19 -25.39 3.06 -20.46
C LEU A 19 -24.34 4.12 -20.17
N GLN A 20 -24.59 5.37 -20.57
CA GLN A 20 -23.59 6.45 -20.53
C GLN A 20 -22.27 6.09 -21.23
N ARG A 21 -22.33 5.26 -22.29
CA ARG A 21 -21.15 4.71 -22.98
C ARG A 21 -20.21 3.95 -22.03
N SER A 22 -20.80 3.29 -21.03
CA SER A 22 -20.11 2.34 -20.17
C SER A 22 -20.85 1.01 -20.19
N ASP A 23 -20.08 -0.06 -20.03
CA ASP A 23 -20.60 -1.40 -19.83
C ASP A 23 -20.35 -1.81 -18.38
N LEU A 24 -21.33 -2.45 -17.75
CA LEU A 24 -21.23 -3.02 -16.40
C LEU A 24 -21.75 -4.45 -16.42
N SER A 25 -21.00 -5.37 -15.83
CA SER A 25 -21.42 -6.75 -15.57
C SER A 25 -21.18 -7.05 -14.10
N MET A 26 -22.17 -7.66 -13.45
CA MET A 26 -22.03 -8.24 -12.12
C MET A 26 -22.46 -9.70 -12.18
N ILE A 27 -21.60 -10.60 -11.74
CA ILE A 27 -21.85 -12.02 -11.65
C ILE A 27 -21.81 -12.42 -10.19
N VAL A 28 -22.85 -13.13 -9.73
CA VAL A 28 -22.88 -13.76 -8.40
C VAL A 28 -22.92 -15.26 -8.60
N GLN A 29 -22.02 -16.01 -7.95
CA GLN A 29 -21.93 -17.48 -8.06
C GLN A 29 -21.88 -18.15 -6.69
N GLY A 30 -22.36 -19.40 -6.63
CA GLY A 30 -22.40 -20.21 -5.41
C GLY A 30 -23.77 -20.27 -4.75
N LEU A 31 -24.84 -19.95 -5.48
CA LEU A 31 -26.21 -20.00 -4.94
C LEU A 31 -26.74 -21.45 -4.86
N ASP A 32 -27.44 -21.78 -3.78
CA ASP A 32 -28.13 -23.07 -3.65
C ASP A 32 -29.45 -23.06 -4.45
N THR A 33 -29.58 -24.00 -5.37
CA THR A 33 -30.74 -24.10 -6.28
C THR A 33 -31.95 -24.83 -5.67
N SER A 34 -31.83 -25.31 -4.44
CA SER A 34 -32.85 -26.11 -3.76
C SER A 34 -33.67 -25.34 -2.71
N GLN A 35 -33.24 -24.14 -2.32
CA GLN A 35 -33.87 -23.35 -1.26
C GLN A 35 -34.42 -22.02 -1.78
N ALA A 36 -35.60 -21.65 -1.25
CA ALA A 36 -36.20 -20.34 -1.46
C ALA A 36 -35.63 -19.33 -0.47
N ARG A 37 -35.36 -18.11 -0.93
CA ARG A 37 -34.80 -17.03 -0.10
C ARG A 37 -35.24 -15.66 -0.61
N ASP A 38 -35.26 -14.68 0.29
CA ASP A 38 -35.40 -13.29 -0.12
C ASP A 38 -34.04 -12.73 -0.50
N VAL A 39 -33.98 -12.01 -1.62
CA VAL A 39 -32.74 -11.44 -2.16
C VAL A 39 -32.91 -9.93 -2.36
N SER A 40 -32.00 -9.16 -1.79
CA SER A 40 -31.88 -7.73 -2.00
C SER A 40 -30.45 -7.38 -2.45
N LEU A 41 -30.35 -6.55 -3.48
CA LEU A 41 -29.09 -6.01 -3.96
C LEU A 41 -29.38 -4.59 -4.42
N ASN A 42 -28.68 -3.63 -3.82
CA ASN A 42 -28.66 -2.24 -4.23
C ASN A 42 -27.21 -1.87 -4.49
N ALA A 43 -26.91 -1.45 -5.71
CA ALA A 43 -25.58 -1.01 -6.11
C ALA A 43 -25.71 0.32 -6.85
N VAL A 44 -25.02 1.33 -6.35
CA VAL A 44 -24.88 2.63 -7.01
C VAL A 44 -23.43 2.74 -7.45
N TYR A 45 -23.21 3.05 -8.72
CA TYR A 45 -21.87 3.24 -9.25
C TYR A 45 -21.76 4.60 -9.91
N ASN A 46 -20.55 5.15 -9.89
CA ASN A 46 -20.22 6.42 -10.50
C ASN A 46 -18.85 6.34 -11.17
N THR A 47 -18.67 7.11 -12.24
CA THR A 47 -17.35 7.39 -12.80
C THR A 47 -17.17 8.90 -12.78
N SER A 48 -16.40 9.41 -11.82
CA SER A 48 -16.11 10.84 -11.72
C SER A 48 -14.88 11.20 -12.56
N THR A 49 -14.94 12.39 -13.13
CA THR A 49 -13.86 13.05 -13.89
C THR A 49 -13.53 14.40 -13.29
N ASP A 50 -13.90 14.66 -12.03
CA ASP A 50 -13.66 15.95 -11.38
C ASP A 50 -12.15 16.19 -11.19
N GLY A 51 -11.35 15.12 -11.21
CA GLY A 51 -9.89 15.14 -11.21
C GLY A 51 -9.25 14.80 -12.58
N ILE A 52 -7.91 14.90 -12.65
CA ILE A 52 -7.12 14.54 -13.84
C ILE A 52 -7.18 13.02 -14.12
N ILE A 53 -7.41 12.22 -13.07
CA ILE A 53 -7.53 10.77 -13.14
C ILE A 53 -8.99 10.39 -12.94
N PRO A 54 -9.60 9.66 -13.89
CA PRO A 54 -10.95 9.14 -13.69
C PRO A 54 -11.00 8.17 -12.51
N ARG A 55 -12.06 8.30 -11.73
CA ARG A 55 -12.31 7.50 -10.53
C ARG A 55 -13.58 6.71 -10.71
N PHE A 56 -13.50 5.39 -10.60
CA PHE A 56 -14.66 4.53 -10.48
C PHE A 56 -14.99 4.32 -9.00
N SER A 57 -16.25 4.54 -8.64
CA SER A 57 -16.74 4.27 -7.29
C SER A 57 -17.99 3.40 -7.35
N ILE A 58 -18.14 2.51 -6.38
CA ILE A 58 -19.33 1.67 -6.19
C ILE A 58 -19.69 1.60 -4.71
N ASP A 59 -20.95 1.84 -4.41
CA ASP A 59 -21.58 1.64 -3.11
C ASP A 59 -22.59 0.50 -3.26
N MET A 60 -22.35 -0.61 -2.57
CA MET A 60 -23.17 -1.81 -2.64
C MET A 60 -23.68 -2.19 -1.25
N VAL A 61 -24.99 -2.41 -1.16
CA VAL A 61 -25.65 -3.02 0.00
C VAL A 61 -26.44 -4.22 -0.49
N TYR A 62 -26.22 -5.38 0.12
CA TYR A 62 -26.89 -6.61 -0.29
C TYR A 62 -27.29 -7.51 0.88
N ASP A 63 -28.31 -8.32 0.65
CA ASP A 63 -28.61 -9.57 1.37
C ASP A 63 -28.99 -10.61 0.31
N LEU A 64 -28.11 -11.59 0.10
CA LEU A 64 -28.30 -12.64 -0.91
C LEU A 64 -29.09 -13.85 -0.36
N GLY A 65 -29.50 -13.82 0.91
CA GLY A 65 -30.16 -14.93 1.59
C GLY A 65 -29.22 -16.06 2.03
N GLU A 66 -28.02 -16.12 1.48
CA GLU A 66 -26.94 -17.07 1.83
C GLU A 66 -25.56 -16.48 1.51
N SER A 67 -24.51 -17.02 2.12
CA SER A 67 -23.14 -16.76 1.68
C SER A 67 -22.93 -17.36 0.29
N VAL A 68 -22.16 -16.65 -0.54
CA VAL A 68 -21.90 -17.04 -1.93
C VAL A 68 -20.40 -17.18 -2.18
N GLU A 69 -20.04 -17.97 -3.18
CA GLU A 69 -18.63 -18.25 -3.49
C GLU A 69 -17.93 -17.03 -4.08
N LEU A 70 -18.63 -16.27 -4.94
CA LEU A 70 -18.04 -15.24 -5.77
C LEU A 70 -19.01 -14.10 -6.06
N ILE A 71 -18.52 -12.87 -5.98
CA ILE A 71 -19.08 -11.71 -6.69
C ILE A 71 -17.99 -11.14 -7.60
N ASP A 72 -18.24 -11.07 -8.90
CA ASP A 72 -17.35 -10.51 -9.93
C ASP A 72 -18.04 -9.34 -10.64
N ILE A 73 -17.48 -8.15 -10.50
CA ILE A 73 -17.99 -6.89 -11.06
C ILE A 73 -16.96 -6.38 -12.06
N LYS A 74 -17.40 -6.12 -13.28
CA LYS A 74 -16.59 -5.55 -14.34
C LYS A 74 -17.25 -4.31 -14.87
N GLN A 75 -16.51 -3.22 -14.93
CA GLN A 75 -16.93 -1.97 -15.55
C GLN A 75 -15.94 -1.57 -16.64
N VAL A 76 -16.46 -1.09 -17.77
CA VAL A 76 -15.66 -0.53 -18.85
C VAL A 76 -16.26 0.82 -19.24
N SER A 77 -15.53 1.91 -19.04
CA SER A 77 -15.90 3.22 -19.55
C SER A 77 -15.22 3.48 -20.89
N HIS A 78 -16.02 3.63 -21.95
CA HIS A 78 -15.50 3.96 -23.28
C HIS A 78 -15.18 5.45 -23.44
N VAL A 79 -15.68 6.30 -22.53
CA VAL A 79 -15.41 7.74 -22.52
C VAL A 79 -14.10 8.02 -21.82
N GLU A 80 -13.98 7.55 -20.58
CA GLU A 80 -12.81 7.78 -19.73
C GLU A 80 -11.65 6.84 -20.04
N LYS A 81 -11.91 5.83 -20.88
CA LYS A 81 -10.95 4.78 -21.25
C LYS A 81 -10.35 4.12 -20.02
N ILE A 82 -11.22 3.78 -19.08
CA ILE A 82 -10.89 2.97 -17.91
C ILE A 82 -11.61 1.64 -17.97
N ARG A 83 -11.01 0.64 -17.35
CA ARG A 83 -11.64 -0.65 -17.05
C ARG A 83 -11.40 -0.96 -15.58
N THR A 84 -12.44 -1.34 -14.87
CA THR A 84 -12.37 -1.70 -13.46
C THR A 84 -12.89 -3.11 -13.24
N ASP A 85 -12.14 -3.92 -12.52
CA ASP A 85 -12.49 -5.28 -12.13
C ASP A 85 -12.49 -5.37 -10.60
N ILE A 86 -13.59 -5.83 -10.01
CA ILE A 86 -13.75 -6.07 -8.57
C ILE A 86 -14.19 -7.51 -8.39
N VAL A 87 -13.41 -8.31 -7.67
CA VAL A 87 -13.70 -9.73 -7.47
C VAL A 87 -13.59 -10.05 -6.00
N MET A 88 -14.66 -10.59 -5.42
CA MET A 88 -14.72 -11.00 -4.03
C MET A 88 -14.99 -12.49 -3.93
N PHE A 89 -14.22 -13.19 -3.09
CA PHE A 89 -14.37 -14.61 -2.82
C PHE A 89 -14.81 -14.85 -1.39
N GLY A 90 -15.58 -15.93 -1.17
CA GLY A 90 -16.07 -16.29 0.17
C GLY A 90 -16.92 -15.17 0.76
N VAL A 91 -17.92 -14.73 -0.01
CA VAL A 91 -18.69 -13.52 0.26
C VAL A 91 -19.80 -13.85 1.26
N PRO A 92 -19.96 -13.06 2.34
CA PRO A 92 -20.97 -13.34 3.36
C PRO A 92 -22.37 -13.15 2.78
N ARG A 93 -23.38 -13.59 3.53
CA ARG A 93 -24.78 -13.42 3.12
C ARG A 93 -25.16 -11.96 2.87
N SER A 94 -24.68 -11.06 3.71
CA SER A 94 -25.02 -9.63 3.65
C SER A 94 -23.83 -8.79 4.07
N ALA A 95 -23.60 -7.70 3.34
CA ALA A 95 -22.60 -6.71 3.66
C ALA A 95 -22.96 -5.35 3.03
N GLU A 96 -22.32 -4.31 3.55
CA GLU A 96 -22.20 -3.00 2.93
C GLU A 96 -20.75 -2.83 2.49
N ILE A 97 -20.55 -2.47 1.23
CA ILE A 97 -19.23 -2.32 0.61
C ILE A 97 -19.23 -1.00 -0.16
N SER A 98 -18.31 -0.11 0.21
CA SER A 98 -17.98 1.05 -0.60
C SER A 98 -16.56 0.86 -1.14
N SER A 99 -16.36 1.10 -2.43
CA SER A 99 -15.03 1.07 -3.01
C SER A 99 -14.88 2.16 -4.05
N SER A 100 -13.72 2.81 -4.02
CA SER A 100 -13.30 3.80 -5.00
C SER A 100 -11.89 3.49 -5.47
N ILE A 101 -11.68 3.49 -6.78
CA ILE A 101 -10.35 3.31 -7.39
C ILE A 101 -10.16 4.31 -8.54
N GLY A 102 -8.97 4.87 -8.61
CA GLY A 102 -8.62 6.00 -9.47
C GLY A 102 -7.37 6.63 -8.93
N ASP A 103 -7.32 7.96 -8.93
CA ASP A 103 -6.34 8.78 -8.20
C ASP A 103 -6.13 8.34 -6.75
N VAL A 104 -7.19 7.85 -6.11
CA VAL A 104 -7.18 7.27 -4.77
C VAL A 104 -7.65 5.82 -4.80
N LEU A 105 -7.33 5.10 -3.74
CA LEU A 105 -7.93 3.82 -3.39
C LEU A 105 -8.66 3.98 -2.06
N ILE A 106 -9.95 3.73 -2.04
CA ILE A 106 -10.74 3.69 -0.81
C ILE A 106 -11.55 2.41 -0.80
N VAL A 107 -11.56 1.69 0.33
CA VAL A 107 -12.39 0.50 0.54
C VAL A 107 -12.94 0.53 1.96
N ASP A 108 -14.27 0.56 2.07
CA ASP A 108 -15.01 0.40 3.30
C ASP A 108 -15.80 -0.90 3.25
N LEU A 109 -15.77 -1.65 4.34
CA LEU A 109 -16.50 -2.91 4.49
C LEU A 109 -17.19 -2.94 5.85
N PHE A 110 -18.47 -3.30 5.83
CA PHE A 110 -19.25 -3.58 7.02
C PHE A 110 -20.10 -4.83 6.84
N VAL A 111 -19.97 -5.78 7.77
CA VAL A 111 -20.74 -7.02 7.81
C VAL A 111 -21.57 -7.06 9.11
N PRO A 112 -22.91 -7.20 9.03
CA PRO A 112 -23.77 -7.31 10.21
C PRO A 112 -23.38 -8.49 11.11
N ILE A 113 -23.50 -8.32 12.42
CA ILE A 113 -23.00 -9.26 13.45
C ILE A 113 -23.53 -10.69 13.24
N GLU A 114 -24.79 -10.83 12.85
CA GLU A 114 -25.48 -12.09 12.58
C GLU A 114 -24.92 -12.87 11.38
N TYR A 115 -24.17 -12.21 10.49
CA TYR A 115 -23.60 -12.81 9.28
C TYR A 115 -22.07 -12.85 9.32
N ARG A 116 -21.44 -12.44 10.43
CA ARG A 116 -19.99 -12.53 10.61
C ARG A 116 -19.59 -13.99 10.75
N LEU A 117 -18.58 -14.38 9.98
CA LEU A 117 -17.93 -15.68 10.13
C LEU A 117 -16.95 -15.63 11.32
N SER A 118 -16.64 -16.79 11.92
CA SER A 118 -15.81 -16.85 13.14
C SER A 118 -14.36 -16.43 12.95
N SER A 119 -13.89 -16.32 11.71
CA SER A 119 -12.53 -15.89 11.37
C SER A 119 -12.54 -14.56 10.61
N ASN A 120 -12.85 -14.58 9.32
CA ASN A 120 -12.80 -13.43 8.41
C ASN A 120 -14.13 -13.36 7.67
N SER A 121 -14.61 -12.17 7.34
CA SER A 121 -15.94 -12.03 6.75
C SER A 121 -15.95 -12.23 5.23
N ILE A 122 -14.86 -11.85 4.55
CA ILE A 122 -14.64 -12.11 3.12
C ILE A 122 -13.25 -12.77 2.99
N ASP A 123 -13.15 -13.86 2.22
CA ASP A 123 -11.89 -14.60 2.08
C ASP A 123 -10.83 -13.76 1.35
N SER A 124 -11.22 -13.12 0.24
CA SER A 124 -10.35 -12.18 -0.47
C SER A 124 -11.12 -11.19 -1.34
N LEU A 125 -10.52 -10.01 -1.55
CA LEU A 125 -10.99 -8.96 -2.43
C LEU A 125 -9.85 -8.57 -3.38
N PHE A 126 -10.10 -8.71 -4.67
CA PHE A 126 -9.26 -8.19 -5.74
C PHE A 126 -9.95 -6.98 -6.36
N LEU A 127 -9.20 -5.89 -6.51
CA LEU A 127 -9.66 -4.65 -7.11
C LEU A 127 -8.59 -4.15 -8.07
N GLN A 128 -8.94 -3.94 -9.33
CA GLN A 128 -8.02 -3.44 -10.33
C GLN A 128 -8.68 -2.39 -11.19
N GLN A 129 -7.97 -1.29 -11.45
CA GLN A 129 -8.33 -0.34 -12.48
C GLN A 129 -7.21 -0.24 -13.51
N LEU A 130 -7.57 -0.38 -14.77
CA LEU A 130 -6.73 -0.12 -15.93
C LEU A 130 -7.09 1.25 -16.50
N ARG A 131 -6.09 2.09 -16.75
CA ARG A 131 -6.26 3.38 -17.43
C ARG A 131 -5.52 3.36 -18.77
N TYR A 132 -6.19 3.76 -19.85
CA TYR A 132 -5.58 3.84 -21.17
C TYR A 132 -4.94 5.21 -21.42
N VAL A 133 -3.61 5.24 -21.45
CA VAL A 133 -2.81 6.46 -21.68
C VAL A 133 -1.61 6.12 -22.55
N GLU A 134 -1.27 6.99 -23.51
CA GLU A 134 -0.12 6.79 -24.42
C GLU A 134 -0.16 5.44 -25.15
N ASP A 135 -1.34 5.07 -25.65
CA ASP A 135 -1.62 3.83 -26.37
C ASP A 135 -1.32 2.53 -25.59
N ARG A 136 -1.35 2.59 -24.26
CA ARG A 136 -1.15 1.44 -23.37
C ARG A 136 -2.11 1.49 -22.18
N TRP A 137 -2.41 0.30 -21.64
CA TRP A 137 -3.16 0.15 -20.40
C TRP A 137 -2.19 0.10 -19.21
N TRP A 138 -2.44 0.95 -18.22
CA TRP A 138 -1.65 1.05 -16.99
C TRP A 138 -2.50 0.60 -15.80
N PRO A 139 -2.05 -0.40 -15.03
CA PRO A 139 -2.81 -0.92 -13.89
C PRO A 139 -2.55 -0.17 -12.57
N SER A 140 -3.60 -0.08 -11.78
CA SER A 140 -3.56 0.06 -10.32
C SER A 140 -4.31 -1.14 -9.74
N THR A 141 -3.66 -1.92 -8.87
CA THR A 141 -4.13 -3.23 -8.41
C THR A 141 -4.05 -3.30 -6.89
N VAL A 142 -5.07 -3.87 -6.28
CA VAL A 142 -5.14 -4.15 -4.86
C VAL A 142 -5.65 -5.56 -4.68
N PHE A 143 -5.02 -6.30 -3.79
CA PHE A 143 -5.48 -7.60 -3.36
C PHE A 143 -5.41 -7.65 -1.84
N MET A 144 -6.53 -8.01 -1.22
CA MET A 144 -6.65 -8.20 0.21
C MET A 144 -7.08 -9.64 0.47
N ARG A 145 -6.50 -10.27 1.49
CA ARG A 145 -6.91 -11.59 1.98
C ARG A 145 -7.31 -11.46 3.44
N ASP A 146 -8.20 -12.35 3.87
CA ASP A 146 -8.61 -12.45 5.27
C ASP A 146 -9.28 -11.16 5.76
N LEU A 147 -10.23 -10.65 4.96
CA LEU A 147 -10.86 -9.36 5.22
C LEU A 147 -11.69 -9.39 6.53
N PRO A 148 -11.56 -8.34 7.36
CA PRO A 148 -12.33 -8.21 8.59
C PRO A 148 -13.83 -8.01 8.34
N SER A 149 -14.59 -8.01 9.42
CA SER A 149 -16.03 -7.69 9.38
C SER A 149 -16.30 -6.19 9.30
N GLU A 150 -15.37 -5.38 9.78
CA GLU A 150 -15.42 -3.92 9.73
C GLU A 150 -14.03 -3.44 9.30
N MET A 151 -13.99 -2.63 8.25
CA MET A 151 -12.74 -2.16 7.68
C MET A 151 -12.92 -0.77 7.06
N HIS A 152 -11.88 0.04 7.20
CA HIS A 152 -11.62 1.22 6.38
C HIS A 152 -10.18 1.14 5.87
N LEU A 153 -9.98 1.33 4.58
CA LEU A 153 -8.69 1.46 3.94
C LEU A 153 -8.74 2.65 2.98
N ALA A 154 -7.86 3.63 3.19
CA ALA A 154 -7.64 4.73 2.26
C ALA A 154 -6.15 4.76 1.89
N ALA A 155 -5.85 4.74 0.60
CA ALA A 155 -4.51 5.00 0.08
C ALA A 155 -4.57 6.11 -0.96
N GLU A 156 -3.93 7.23 -0.65
CA GLU A 156 -4.08 8.48 -1.38
C GLU A 156 -2.69 9.08 -1.67
N PRO A 157 -2.47 9.73 -2.82
CA PRO A 157 -1.25 10.50 -3.02
C PRO A 157 -1.19 11.67 -2.04
N SER A 158 -0.05 11.86 -1.36
CA SER A 158 0.17 13.05 -0.53
C SER A 158 0.04 14.32 -1.36
N THR A 159 -0.79 15.26 -0.90
CA THR A 159 -1.02 16.56 -1.55
C THR A 159 -0.02 17.63 -1.13
N GLU A 160 0.83 17.32 -0.15
CA GLU A 160 1.88 18.23 0.29
C GLU A 160 2.93 18.35 -0.82
N PHE A 161 3.11 19.56 -1.32
CA PHE A 161 4.06 19.85 -2.39
C PHE A 161 4.79 21.17 -2.13
N ASN A 162 6.11 21.13 -2.22
CA ASN A 162 6.95 22.33 -2.18
C ASN A 162 8.11 22.19 -3.16
N ILE A 163 8.11 23.04 -4.19
CA ILE A 163 9.12 23.05 -5.25
C ILE A 163 10.54 23.38 -4.77
N ASN A 164 10.68 23.99 -3.58
CA ASN A 164 11.99 24.35 -3.01
C ASN A 164 12.56 23.26 -2.10
N GLU A 165 11.80 22.19 -1.87
CA GLU A 165 12.13 21.11 -0.93
C GLU A 165 12.36 19.79 -1.65
N ILE A 166 12.82 18.78 -0.92
CA ILE A 166 13.20 17.48 -1.46
C ILE A 166 11.96 16.78 -2.03
N THR A 167 12.00 16.40 -3.30
CA THR A 167 10.84 15.86 -4.04
C THR A 167 10.62 14.37 -3.82
N SER A 168 11.55 13.69 -3.14
CA SER A 168 11.61 12.24 -3.15
C SER A 168 10.45 11.54 -2.42
N PHE A 169 9.84 12.19 -1.42
CA PHE A 169 8.61 11.72 -0.75
C PHE A 169 7.37 12.52 -1.14
N GLN A 170 7.53 13.59 -1.92
CA GLN A 170 6.40 14.35 -2.46
C GLN A 170 5.60 13.47 -3.43
N GLY A 171 4.28 13.47 -3.28
CA GLY A 171 3.37 12.60 -4.03
C GLY A 171 3.53 11.10 -3.74
N MET A 172 4.17 10.72 -2.62
CA MET A 172 4.13 9.34 -2.11
C MET A 172 2.70 8.98 -1.73
N PHE A 173 2.32 7.70 -1.90
CA PHE A 173 1.06 7.19 -1.35
C PHE A 173 1.12 7.15 0.18
N THR A 174 0.15 7.79 0.82
CA THR A 174 -0.20 7.56 2.21
C THR A 174 -1.13 6.34 2.29
N LEU A 175 -1.24 5.76 3.47
CA LEU A 175 -2.16 4.65 3.74
C LEU A 175 -2.72 4.80 5.15
N ASP A 176 -4.03 4.99 5.28
CA ASP A 176 -4.77 4.93 6.54
C ASP A 176 -5.62 3.66 6.55
N TYR A 177 -5.30 2.75 7.45
CA TYR A 177 -5.99 1.49 7.62
C TYR A 177 -6.54 1.37 9.04
N SER A 178 -7.79 0.89 9.11
CA SER A 178 -8.37 0.43 10.36
C SER A 178 -9.34 -0.70 10.20
N SER A 179 -9.42 -1.57 11.20
CA SER A 179 -10.35 -2.68 11.20
C SER A 179 -10.63 -3.24 12.60
N ASN A 180 -11.46 -4.28 12.64
CA ASN A 180 -11.69 -5.10 13.84
C ASN A 180 -10.92 -6.43 13.84
N SER A 181 -9.82 -6.55 13.07
CA SER A 181 -8.98 -7.75 12.96
C SER A 181 -7.50 -7.36 12.91
N ASP A 182 -6.61 -8.32 13.17
CA ASP A 182 -5.15 -8.17 13.11
C ASP A 182 -4.49 -9.16 12.14
N ARG A 183 -5.25 -9.65 11.14
CA ARG A 183 -4.86 -10.78 10.28
C ARG A 183 -4.97 -10.52 8.78
N MET A 184 -5.30 -9.29 8.39
CA MET A 184 -5.52 -8.98 6.99
C MET A 184 -4.18 -8.89 6.26
N ASP A 185 -4.07 -9.55 5.13
CA ASP A 185 -2.95 -9.36 4.22
C ASP A 185 -3.33 -8.35 3.14
N LEU A 186 -2.36 -7.52 2.72
CA LEU A 186 -2.54 -6.49 1.71
C LEU A 186 -1.43 -6.58 0.66
N PHE A 187 -1.82 -6.52 -0.60
CA PHE A 187 -0.96 -6.23 -1.74
C PHE A 187 -1.54 -5.01 -2.46
N LEU A 188 -0.71 -4.00 -2.72
CA LEU A 188 -1.07 -2.80 -3.44
C LEU A 188 0.03 -2.50 -4.45
N GLU A 189 -0.33 -2.39 -5.72
CA GLU A 189 0.56 -1.96 -6.79
C GLU A 189 -0.10 -0.82 -7.57
N SER A 190 0.66 0.23 -7.85
CA SER A 190 0.19 1.37 -8.62
C SER A 190 1.27 1.84 -9.57
N LYS A 191 0.99 1.85 -10.88
CA LYS A 191 1.93 2.40 -11.87
C LYS A 191 1.82 3.92 -11.89
N GLY A 192 2.96 4.61 -11.97
CA GLY A 192 2.94 6.08 -11.96
C GLY A 192 2.03 6.67 -13.03
N LYS A 193 2.01 6.05 -14.22
CA LYS A 193 1.17 6.44 -15.35
C LYS A 193 -0.33 6.22 -15.13
N SER A 194 -0.76 5.21 -14.36
CA SER A 194 -2.19 5.04 -14.06
C SER A 194 -2.70 6.19 -13.18
N GLN A 195 -1.83 6.72 -12.32
CA GLN A 195 -2.15 7.78 -11.35
C GLN A 195 -1.66 9.18 -11.71
N ASN A 196 -0.97 9.33 -12.84
CA ASN A 196 -0.30 10.58 -13.22
C ASN A 196 0.66 11.09 -12.12
N VAL A 197 1.32 10.16 -11.42
CA VAL A 197 2.40 10.44 -10.48
C VAL A 197 3.72 9.93 -11.04
N GLN A 198 4.83 10.47 -10.52
CA GLN A 198 6.16 10.00 -10.89
C GLN A 198 6.55 8.78 -10.04
N GLY A 199 6.89 7.72 -10.74
CA GLY A 199 7.31 6.46 -10.18
C GLY A 199 6.18 5.46 -9.93
N ASP A 200 6.56 4.20 -9.90
CA ASP A 200 5.67 3.09 -9.57
C ASP A 200 5.79 2.75 -8.09
N ASN A 201 4.70 2.30 -7.49
CA ASN A 201 4.63 1.96 -6.08
C ASN A 201 4.16 0.51 -5.91
N LEU A 202 4.78 -0.20 -4.99
CA LEU A 202 4.40 -1.53 -4.55
C LEU A 202 4.46 -1.58 -3.03
N MET A 203 3.40 -2.08 -2.41
CA MET A 203 3.33 -2.37 -0.99
C MET A 203 2.76 -3.75 -0.77
N ILE A 204 3.38 -4.52 0.11
CA ILE A 204 2.91 -5.82 0.57
C ILE A 204 2.95 -5.79 2.09
N ALA A 205 1.88 -6.19 2.75
CA ALA A 205 1.81 -6.33 4.19
C ALA A 205 1.15 -7.65 4.57
N GLU A 206 1.72 -8.35 5.56
CA GLU A 206 1.16 -9.55 6.16
C GLU A 206 0.69 -9.24 7.58
N ASN A 207 -0.51 -9.72 7.93
CA ASN A 207 -1.13 -9.52 9.24
C ASN A 207 -1.11 -8.06 9.70
N LEU A 208 -1.78 -7.19 8.92
CA LEU A 208 -1.98 -5.80 9.31
C LEU A 208 -2.75 -5.72 10.65
N PRO A 209 -2.28 -4.91 11.61
CA PRO A 209 -2.96 -4.71 12.89
C PRO A 209 -4.21 -3.82 12.73
N ASP A 210 -5.04 -3.73 13.76
CA ASP A 210 -6.32 -3.01 13.77
C ASP A 210 -6.22 -1.51 13.42
N ARG A 211 -5.04 -0.92 13.55
CA ARG A 211 -4.67 0.40 12.99
C ARG A 211 -3.27 0.37 12.37
N PHE A 212 -3.16 0.83 11.13
CA PHE A 212 -1.89 1.06 10.45
C PHE A 212 -1.94 2.41 9.69
N LEU A 213 -0.87 3.19 9.77
CA LEU A 213 -0.71 4.47 9.10
C LEU A 213 0.65 4.51 8.40
N LEU A 214 0.65 4.88 7.13
CA LEU A 214 1.82 5.37 6.38
C LEU A 214 1.51 6.79 5.96
N ASP A 215 2.33 7.76 6.35
CA ASP A 215 2.08 9.17 6.05
C ASP A 215 3.37 9.90 5.69
N THR A 216 3.25 11.10 5.13
CA THR A 216 4.37 12.03 4.93
C THR A 216 4.63 12.84 6.20
N THR A 217 5.89 13.17 6.48
CA THR A 217 6.25 14.08 7.58
C THR A 217 6.39 15.53 7.07
N ASP A 218 6.31 16.49 8.00
CA ASP A 218 6.45 17.93 7.72
C ASP A 218 7.80 18.30 7.06
N ASP A 219 8.82 17.47 7.26
CA ASP A 219 10.16 17.64 6.70
C ASP A 219 10.41 16.78 5.45
N TRP A 220 9.33 16.42 4.74
CA TRP A 220 9.37 15.71 3.46
C TRP A 220 9.97 14.32 3.57
N GLY A 221 9.73 13.66 4.71
CA GLY A 221 10.03 12.27 4.97
C GLY A 221 8.78 11.38 4.92
N ALA A 222 8.87 10.18 5.49
CA ALA A 222 7.78 9.24 5.64
C ALA A 222 7.70 8.74 7.08
N THR A 223 6.50 8.47 7.59
CA THR A 223 6.30 7.83 8.88
C THR A 223 5.43 6.60 8.74
N ILE A 224 5.77 5.55 9.47
CA ILE A 224 4.95 4.36 9.63
C ILE A 224 4.56 4.30 11.11
N SER A 225 3.29 4.02 11.37
CA SER A 225 2.75 3.80 12.71
C SER A 225 1.76 2.66 12.68
N ALA A 226 1.97 1.68 13.55
CA ALA A 226 1.18 0.47 13.63
C ALA A 226 0.87 0.14 15.09
N SER A 227 -0.39 -0.21 15.33
CA SER A 227 -0.92 -0.56 16.64
C SER A 227 -0.52 -1.97 17.09
N GLY A 228 -0.89 -2.34 18.33
CA GLY A 228 -0.73 -3.69 18.84
C GLY A 228 0.72 -4.17 18.83
N LYS A 229 0.99 -5.27 18.12
CA LYS A 229 2.33 -5.86 17.96
C LYS A 229 3.13 -5.25 16.81
N GLY A 230 2.54 -4.36 16.02
CA GLY A 230 3.07 -3.89 14.75
C GLY A 230 2.67 -4.78 13.58
N VAL A 231 2.98 -4.36 12.37
CA VAL A 231 2.77 -5.18 11.16
C VAL A 231 3.78 -6.33 11.15
N GLU A 232 3.32 -7.56 10.93
CA GLU A 232 4.20 -8.74 11.02
C GLU A 232 5.29 -8.70 9.95
N ARG A 233 4.91 -8.46 8.70
CA ARG A 233 5.84 -8.18 7.61
C ARG A 233 5.31 -7.07 6.73
N ILE A 234 6.19 -6.16 6.34
CA ILE A 234 5.89 -5.11 5.36
C ILE A 234 7.01 -5.02 4.35
N TYR A 235 6.66 -4.88 3.08
CA TYR A 235 7.57 -4.59 2.00
C TYR A 235 7.03 -3.39 1.22
N ILE A 236 7.83 -2.34 1.09
CA ILE A 236 7.50 -1.16 0.28
C ILE A 236 8.59 -1.00 -0.76
N LYS A 237 8.19 -0.76 -2.00
CA LYS A 237 9.07 -0.49 -3.12
C LYS A 237 8.54 0.66 -3.96
N ARG A 238 9.42 1.60 -4.26
CA ARG A 238 9.20 2.67 -5.24
C ARG A 238 10.22 2.58 -6.35
N THR A 239 9.82 2.76 -7.60
CA THR A 239 10.73 2.76 -8.75
C THR A 239 10.48 3.94 -9.68
N ASN A 240 11.46 4.31 -10.52
CA ASN A 240 11.30 5.31 -11.57
C ASN A 240 10.86 6.70 -11.08
N ALA A 241 11.39 7.18 -9.95
CA ALA A 241 11.04 8.48 -9.38
C ALA A 241 12.25 9.43 -9.37
N PRO A 242 12.10 10.73 -9.68
CA PRO A 242 13.19 11.68 -9.50
C PRO A 242 13.38 11.98 -8.01
N ALA A 243 14.64 11.99 -7.56
CA ALA A 243 14.96 12.25 -6.16
C ALA A 243 15.18 13.75 -5.91
N VAL A 244 16.09 14.35 -6.70
CA VAL A 244 16.43 15.79 -6.77
C VAL A 244 16.92 16.09 -8.20
N PRO A 245 16.99 17.36 -8.66
CA PRO A 245 17.53 17.68 -9.99
C PRO A 245 18.93 17.07 -10.22
N GLY A 246 19.09 16.31 -11.31
CA GLY A 246 20.33 15.58 -11.63
C GLY A 246 20.46 14.22 -10.93
N VAL A 247 19.49 13.79 -10.12
CA VAL A 247 19.48 12.46 -9.45
C VAL A 247 18.18 11.72 -9.75
N ASN A 248 18.29 10.59 -10.44
CA ASN A 248 17.17 9.70 -10.73
C ASN A 248 17.21 8.48 -9.80
N MET A 249 16.15 8.23 -9.05
CA MET A 249 16.02 7.01 -8.25
C MET A 249 15.45 5.89 -9.12
N LYS A 250 16.27 4.86 -9.37
CA LYS A 250 15.83 3.64 -10.06
C LYS A 250 14.88 2.86 -9.17
N SER A 251 15.27 2.64 -7.92
CA SER A 251 14.47 1.93 -6.93
C SER A 251 14.82 2.34 -5.51
N ALA A 252 13.82 2.45 -4.64
CA ALA A 252 13.98 2.38 -3.20
C ALA A 252 13.11 1.25 -2.67
N GLU A 253 13.66 0.42 -1.80
CA GLU A 253 12.99 -0.73 -1.21
C GLU A 253 13.18 -0.74 0.29
N MET A 254 12.14 -1.13 1.03
CA MET A 254 12.15 -1.26 2.47
C MET A 254 11.41 -2.53 2.87
N ILE A 255 12.00 -3.30 3.77
CA ILE A 255 11.41 -4.48 4.40
C ILE A 255 11.34 -4.21 5.90
N GLY A 256 10.20 -4.45 6.52
CA GLY A 256 10.00 -4.39 7.96
C GLY A 256 9.44 -5.70 8.51
N GLU A 257 9.83 -6.10 9.72
CA GLU A 257 9.27 -7.23 10.44
C GLU A 257 8.89 -6.81 11.87
N ASN A 258 7.67 -7.14 12.31
CA ASN A 258 7.11 -6.72 13.61
C ASN A 258 7.25 -5.20 13.85
N LEU A 259 7.05 -4.43 12.79
CA LEU A 259 7.32 -2.99 12.76
C LEU A 259 6.16 -2.22 13.39
N LYS A 260 6.41 -1.54 14.52
CA LYS A 260 5.41 -0.67 15.17
C LYS A 260 5.47 0.76 14.72
N GLY A 261 6.65 1.23 14.36
CA GLY A 261 6.78 2.54 13.78
C GLY A 261 8.22 2.91 13.52
N VAL A 262 8.38 3.79 12.53
CA VAL A 262 9.64 4.35 12.06
C VAL A 262 9.34 5.69 11.39
N THR A 263 10.21 6.65 11.59
CA THR A 263 10.23 7.89 10.81
C THR A 263 11.44 7.86 9.89
N ILE A 264 11.25 8.24 8.63
CA ILE A 264 12.25 8.23 7.58
C ILE A 264 12.42 9.68 7.13
N HIS A 265 13.58 10.25 7.36
CA HIS A 265 13.96 11.56 6.84
C HIS A 265 14.89 11.36 5.64
N MET A 266 14.92 12.29 4.69
CA MET A 266 15.94 12.25 3.64
C MET A 266 16.51 13.62 3.32
N PRO A 267 17.31 14.22 4.21
CA PRO A 267 18.00 15.47 3.94
C PRO A 267 19.01 15.35 2.77
N THR A 268 19.34 16.49 2.16
CA THR A 268 20.42 16.57 1.17
C THR A 268 21.71 17.03 1.84
N VAL A 269 22.80 16.29 1.66
CA VAL A 269 24.15 16.64 2.13
C VAL A 269 25.08 16.76 0.93
N LEU A 270 25.70 17.93 0.76
CA LEU A 270 26.59 18.23 -0.39
C LEU A 270 25.93 17.97 -1.77
N GLY A 271 24.61 18.15 -1.88
CA GLY A 271 23.86 17.91 -3.12
C GLY A 271 23.43 16.46 -3.36
N VAL A 272 23.65 15.56 -2.40
CA VAL A 272 23.27 14.14 -2.50
C VAL A 272 22.29 13.77 -1.36
N PRO A 273 21.21 13.02 -1.66
CA PRO A 273 20.25 12.60 -0.63
C PRO A 273 20.86 11.61 0.35
N VAL A 274 20.53 11.77 1.63
CA VAL A 274 20.94 10.92 2.75
C VAL A 274 19.68 10.46 3.48
N VAL A 275 19.41 9.16 3.52
CA VAL A 275 18.25 8.60 4.24
C VAL A 275 18.60 8.47 5.72
N ILE A 276 17.73 8.95 6.61
CA ILE A 276 17.87 8.83 8.05
C ILE A 276 16.64 8.12 8.59
N LEU A 277 16.81 6.98 9.26
CA LEU A 277 15.72 6.31 9.97
C LEU A 277 15.77 6.73 11.44
N ASP A 278 14.70 7.31 11.97
CA ASP A 278 14.57 7.77 13.35
C ASP A 278 13.30 7.21 14.01
N ASP A 279 13.17 7.39 15.32
CA ASP A 279 11.96 7.07 16.09
C ASP A 279 11.46 5.61 15.94
N ILE A 280 12.38 4.70 15.62
CA ILE A 280 12.04 3.28 15.46
C ILE A 280 11.60 2.73 16.82
N THR A 281 10.33 2.33 16.91
CA THR A 281 9.71 1.96 18.21
C THR A 281 9.90 0.48 18.53
N SER A 282 9.83 -0.39 17.52
CA SER A 282 9.97 -1.85 17.63
C SER A 282 10.03 -2.46 16.24
N GLY A 283 10.70 -3.61 16.12
CA GLY A 283 10.73 -4.43 14.92
C GLY A 283 12.14 -4.56 14.34
N ARG A 284 12.20 -5.06 13.11
CA ARG A 284 13.38 -5.07 12.26
C ARG A 284 13.06 -4.27 11.00
N ILE A 285 14.03 -3.53 10.49
CA ILE A 285 13.90 -2.81 9.22
C ILE A 285 15.19 -2.96 8.41
N VAL A 286 15.03 -3.13 7.10
CA VAL A 286 16.10 -3.13 6.11
C VAL A 286 15.66 -2.24 4.95
N ALA A 287 16.49 -1.30 4.53
CA ALA A 287 16.19 -0.41 3.41
C ALA A 287 17.34 -0.38 2.40
N THR A 288 17.02 -0.23 1.12
CA THR A 288 18.01 -0.13 0.03
C THR A 288 17.56 0.89 -1.00
N ALA A 289 18.51 1.54 -1.66
CA ALA A 289 18.22 2.51 -2.72
C ALA A 289 19.24 2.41 -3.87
N ASP A 290 18.75 2.46 -5.10
CA ASP A 290 19.53 2.51 -6.33
C ASP A 290 19.26 3.85 -7.02
N VAL A 291 20.31 4.65 -7.21
CA VAL A 291 20.24 6.02 -7.73
C VAL A 291 21.27 6.24 -8.84
N ASP A 292 20.85 6.90 -9.92
CA ASP A 292 21.74 7.47 -10.92
C ASP A 292 21.96 8.94 -10.61
N VAL A 293 23.22 9.35 -10.49
CA VAL A 293 23.61 10.73 -10.22
C VAL A 293 24.35 11.30 -11.43
N GLU A 294 23.91 12.44 -11.94
CA GLU A 294 24.62 13.21 -12.95
C GLU A 294 25.22 14.46 -12.29
N PHE A 295 26.54 14.43 -12.05
CA PHE A 295 27.25 15.53 -11.39
C PHE A 295 28.31 16.12 -12.34
N ALA A 296 28.23 17.42 -12.60
CA ALA A 296 29.20 18.16 -13.42
C ALA A 296 29.46 17.56 -14.83
N GLY A 297 28.43 16.95 -15.45
CA GLY A 297 28.53 16.33 -16.78
C GLY A 297 29.13 14.91 -16.79
N VAL A 298 29.31 14.30 -15.61
CA VAL A 298 29.75 12.91 -15.45
C VAL A 298 28.59 12.12 -14.82
N GLY A 299 28.15 11.06 -15.50
CA GLY A 299 27.19 10.10 -14.96
C GLY A 299 27.88 9.14 -13.99
N ILE A 300 27.39 9.05 -12.77
CA ILE A 300 27.84 8.15 -11.72
C ILE A 300 26.66 7.25 -11.35
N GLU A 301 26.79 5.95 -11.56
CA GLU A 301 25.83 4.95 -11.07
C GLU A 301 26.17 4.66 -9.59
N GLY A 302 25.25 4.99 -8.68
CA GLY A 302 25.42 4.83 -7.25
C GLY A 302 24.46 3.79 -6.69
N ARG A 303 24.98 2.66 -6.21
CA ARG A 303 24.18 1.69 -5.43
C ARG A 303 24.36 1.98 -3.95
N GLY A 304 23.31 2.45 -3.29
CA GLY A 304 23.24 2.62 -1.84
C GLY A 304 22.61 1.39 -1.19
N VAL A 305 23.41 0.59 -0.48
CA VAL A 305 22.91 -0.53 0.31
C VAL A 305 23.14 -0.21 1.77
N LEU A 306 22.13 -0.16 2.66
CA LEU A 306 22.41 -0.18 4.10
C LEU A 306 21.37 -0.90 4.99
N MET A 307 21.95 -1.77 5.82
CA MET A 307 21.75 -1.93 7.27
C MET A 307 20.50 -2.63 7.81
N ASP A 308 20.79 -3.73 8.51
CA ASP A 308 19.90 -4.47 9.42
C ASP A 308 19.86 -3.75 10.79
N ALA A 309 18.69 -3.26 11.19
CA ALA A 309 18.45 -2.75 12.53
C ALA A 309 17.60 -3.75 13.32
N GLN A 310 18.18 -4.37 14.36
CA GLN A 310 17.48 -5.32 15.24
C GLN A 310 17.38 -4.78 16.67
N PHE A 311 16.17 -4.78 17.21
CA PHE A 311 15.90 -4.37 18.59
C PHE A 311 15.90 -5.56 19.55
N THR A 312 16.77 -5.53 20.57
CA THR A 312 16.75 -6.48 21.70
C THR A 312 16.88 -5.78 23.08
N GLY A 313 16.06 -4.76 23.34
CA GLY A 313 15.91 -4.15 24.67
C GLY A 313 16.36 -2.67 24.75
N ILE A 314 16.70 -2.21 25.97
CA ILE A 314 16.95 -0.78 26.30
C ILE A 314 18.20 -0.16 25.62
N ILE A 315 18.98 -0.93 24.88
CA ILE A 315 20.16 -0.43 24.16
C ILE A 315 20.10 -0.96 22.72
N PRO A 316 20.24 -0.11 21.68
CA PRO A 316 20.41 -0.59 20.30
C PRO A 316 21.65 -1.48 20.20
N THR A 317 21.48 -2.76 19.86
CA THR A 317 22.57 -3.75 19.94
C THR A 317 23.39 -3.90 18.66
N SER A 318 22.98 -3.37 17.50
CA SER A 318 23.81 -3.43 16.29
C SER A 318 23.37 -2.48 15.18
N SER A 319 24.33 -1.82 14.55
CA SER A 319 24.20 -1.20 13.21
C SER A 319 25.35 -1.73 12.35
N SER A 320 25.07 -2.46 11.27
CA SER A 320 26.11 -3.05 10.41
C SER A 320 26.22 -2.34 9.06
N MET A 321 27.28 -1.56 8.85
CA MET A 321 27.58 -0.92 7.56
C MET A 321 28.19 -1.94 6.59
N GLY A 322 27.50 -2.26 5.50
CA GLY A 322 27.99 -3.16 4.45
C GLY A 322 28.25 -2.41 3.16
N VAL A 323 29.49 -2.44 2.66
CA VAL A 323 29.88 -1.92 1.34
C VAL A 323 30.14 -3.12 0.41
N ASN A 324 29.60 -3.13 -0.80
CA ASN A 324 29.86 -4.14 -1.84
C ASN A 324 29.50 -5.60 -1.50
N GLY A 325 28.36 -5.84 -0.85
CA GLY A 325 27.82 -7.21 -0.70
C GLY A 325 28.56 -8.09 0.32
N VAL A 326 29.34 -7.50 1.23
CA VAL A 326 29.88 -8.22 2.39
C VAL A 326 29.15 -7.74 3.65
N VAL A 327 28.21 -8.57 4.13
CA VAL A 327 27.62 -8.44 5.45
C VAL A 327 28.56 -9.14 6.43
N THR A 328 29.25 -8.38 7.28
CA THR A 328 29.96 -8.98 8.42
C THR A 328 28.95 -9.32 9.50
N ASP A 329 28.58 -10.60 9.53
CA ASP A 329 27.88 -11.23 10.64
C ASP A 329 28.71 -11.09 11.92
N LEU A 330 28.06 -10.72 13.02
CA LEU A 330 28.64 -10.81 14.37
C LEU A 330 27.51 -10.76 15.40
N SER A 331 26.98 -11.95 15.70
CA SER A 331 26.41 -12.29 16.99
C SER A 331 27.37 -11.91 18.12
N LEU A 332 26.94 -11.14 19.13
CA LEU A 332 27.36 -11.32 20.55
C LEU A 332 26.64 -10.32 21.49
N ILE A 333 25.81 -10.85 22.41
CA ILE A 333 25.52 -10.39 23.80
C ILE A 333 24.75 -9.05 23.95
N GLY A 334 23.73 -8.84 24.78
CA GLY A 334 23.05 -9.62 25.81
C GLY A 334 22.32 -8.71 26.81
N SER A 335 20.98 -8.82 26.85
CA SER A 335 20.03 -8.60 27.96
C SER A 335 19.77 -7.21 28.58
N LEU A 336 18.48 -7.07 28.95
CA LEU A 336 17.88 -6.27 30.04
C LEU A 336 17.60 -4.79 29.76
N THR A 337 16.33 -4.48 29.43
CA THR A 337 15.32 -3.90 30.34
C THR A 337 14.11 -3.43 29.49
N GLY A 338 12.88 -3.55 29.99
CA GLY A 338 11.65 -3.39 29.22
C GLY A 338 11.17 -1.95 29.06
N GLY A 339 11.80 -1.18 28.19
CA GLY A 339 11.35 0.15 27.75
C GLY A 339 11.45 0.33 26.25
N THR A 340 10.56 1.14 25.66
CA THR A 340 10.65 1.64 24.27
C THR A 340 11.85 2.57 24.12
N VAL A 341 12.73 2.30 23.16
CA VAL A 341 13.96 3.08 22.89
C VAL A 341 13.94 3.57 21.45
N LYS A 342 14.22 4.85 21.25
CA LYS A 342 14.32 5.51 19.94
C LYS A 342 15.76 5.40 19.43
N THR A 343 15.96 5.12 18.14
CA THR A 343 17.28 4.96 17.53
C THR A 343 17.34 5.64 16.17
N THR A 344 18.49 6.22 15.83
CA THR A 344 18.72 6.94 14.58
C THR A 344 19.79 6.24 13.73
N HIS A 345 19.54 6.01 12.44
CA HIS A 345 20.47 5.42 11.46
C HIS A 345 20.63 6.32 10.24
N ILE A 346 21.82 6.39 9.63
CA ILE A 346 22.13 7.27 8.48
C ILE A 346 22.62 6.45 7.28
N MET A 347 22.10 6.73 6.09
CA MET A 347 22.44 6.09 4.82
C MET A 347 22.73 7.09 3.70
N ALA A 348 23.86 6.93 3.02
CA ALA A 348 24.26 7.75 1.87
C ALA A 348 24.90 6.87 0.78
N GLY A 349 24.74 7.24 -0.49
CA GLY A 349 25.42 6.58 -1.61
C GLY A 349 26.90 6.96 -1.70
N GLU A 350 27.75 6.06 -2.19
CA GLU A 350 29.16 6.39 -2.47
C GLU A 350 29.29 7.40 -3.62
N PRO A 351 30.29 8.31 -3.61
CA PRO A 351 31.34 8.47 -2.60
C PRO A 351 30.94 9.35 -1.39
N VAL A 352 29.68 9.75 -1.28
CA VAL A 352 29.23 10.73 -0.29
C VAL A 352 29.21 10.17 1.12
N SER A 353 28.85 8.90 1.30
CA SER A 353 29.02 8.16 2.56
C SER A 353 30.45 8.27 3.11
N SER A 354 31.46 8.06 2.26
CA SER A 354 32.87 8.18 2.62
C SER A 354 33.23 9.62 3.06
N ALA A 355 32.69 10.63 2.38
CA ALA A 355 32.91 12.03 2.74
C ALA A 355 32.22 12.42 4.07
N ILE A 356 30.98 11.96 4.29
CA ILE A 356 30.21 12.20 5.52
C ILE A 356 30.88 11.51 6.72
N ALA A 357 31.29 10.24 6.56
CA ALA A 357 32.01 9.50 7.59
C ALA A 357 33.33 10.21 7.96
N THR A 358 34.05 10.73 6.97
CA THR A 358 35.28 11.51 7.19
C THR A 358 35.00 12.81 7.93
N LEU A 359 33.94 13.53 7.56
CA LEU A 359 33.51 14.77 8.22
C LEU A 359 33.12 14.53 9.69
N LEU A 360 32.30 13.51 9.96
CA LEU A 360 31.91 13.14 11.32
C LEU A 360 33.12 12.71 12.16
N ALA A 361 34.04 11.91 11.59
CA ALA A 361 35.27 11.52 12.26
C ALA A 361 36.18 12.71 12.59
N THR A 362 36.18 13.75 11.74
CA THR A 362 37.00 14.96 11.94
C THR A 362 36.41 15.93 12.97
N VAL A 363 35.08 15.97 13.10
CA VAL A 363 34.39 16.83 14.09
C VAL A 363 34.34 16.19 15.48
N MET A 364 34.41 14.85 15.55
CA MET A 364 34.43 14.09 16.80
C MET A 364 35.85 13.74 17.30
N SER A 365 36.89 14.08 16.54
CA SER A 365 38.31 14.07 16.96
C SER A 365 38.73 15.42 17.52
#